data_AF-A0A017HJP7-F1
#
_entry.id   AF-A0A017HJP7-F1
#
_cell.length_a   1.000
_cell.length_b   1.000
_cell.length_c   1.000
_cell.angle_alpha   90.00
_cell.angle_beta   90.00
_cell.angle_gamma   90.00
#
_symmetry.space_group_name_H-M   'P 1'
#
loop_
_entity.id
_entity.type
_entity.pdbx_description
1 polymer ?
#
loop_
_entity_poly.entity_id
_entity_poly.type
_entity_poly.pdbx_seq_one_letter_code
_entity_poly.pdbx_strand_id
1 'polypeptide(L)'
;MDDRMEWGLLGTEQAESERRSRPLGLGAAVRAFNELAVPGLGNAWFGRQLLLALLGIHLAERARAGGQDLSNIAAANAVEALAVWLSLRHLGWPRDARLPGRQKLSRHRDLRDLSFATAGTRSFYVTQPMRVGTLAPLHAFGLAEGESRRFNGYNVTSRGLRLLENAFPSSRAMLLRWVCGGPLPRRRTELRAELDPTSPLTGAVSEILRDGFLSGPASDRTRRREALAWIGALRRDRRSHTDWATRPDEIEDDAHWRDMRAGARFFEVVALGGAVDRGSVLDHLEAGLGAFPRQRVPVDLAPSLVPADRLQALRYAAKAFLAEDHDPSPDRMATAFCNECIQRSDVEVIRSLVARDGRILRLVDGELRPGGAFAGRPIAAPALVEDEEAPDAPVIEEGELPPSISFRVRNLYHLAPDLAGHR
;
A
#
# COMPACT_ATOMS: atom_id res chain seq x y z
N MET A 1 -56.68 0.27 32.31
CA MET A 1 -56.19 -1.11 32.14
C MET A 1 -56.19 -1.39 30.65
N ASP A 2 -55.09 -1.52 29.94
CA ASP A 2 -53.67 -1.31 30.18
C ASP A 2 -53.09 -1.23 28.75
N ASP A 3 -52.70 -0.03 28.31
CA ASP A 3 -52.21 0.22 26.96
C ASP A 3 -50.70 0.06 26.97
N ARG A 4 -50.22 -1.14 26.62
CA ARG A 4 -48.79 -1.45 26.55
C ARG A 4 -48.21 -0.84 25.28
N MET A 5 -47.61 0.35 25.42
CA MET A 5 -46.61 0.84 24.47
C MET A 5 -45.39 -0.09 24.50
N GLU A 6 -45.21 -0.90 23.47
CA GLU A 6 -43.93 -1.51 23.14
C GLU A 6 -42.98 -0.42 22.65
N TRP A 7 -42.09 0.03 23.53
CA TRP A 7 -40.92 0.79 23.16
C TRP A 7 -39.98 -0.13 22.36
N GLY A 8 -40.09 -0.07 21.04
CA GLY A 8 -39.10 -0.61 20.13
C GLY A 8 -37.74 -0.01 20.45
N LEU A 9 -36.84 -0.86 20.95
CA LEU A 9 -35.43 -0.55 21.13
C LEU A 9 -34.88 0.05 19.84
N LEU A 10 -34.63 1.36 19.86
CA LEU A 10 -33.80 2.02 18.85
C LEU A 10 -32.52 1.20 18.73
N GLY A 11 -32.35 0.56 17.57
CA GLY A 11 -31.13 -0.16 17.24
C GLY A 11 -29.96 0.77 17.51
N THR A 12 -28.96 0.27 18.23
CA THR A 12 -27.70 0.97 18.37
C THR A 12 -27.21 1.26 16.96
N GLU A 13 -27.20 2.53 16.56
CA GLU A 13 -26.34 2.97 15.48
C GLU A 13 -24.94 2.51 15.89
N GLN A 14 -24.50 1.40 15.31
CA GLN A 14 -23.11 1.01 15.35
C GLN A 14 -22.41 2.14 14.61
N ALA A 15 -21.97 3.15 15.38
CA ALA A 15 -21.13 4.21 14.88
C ALA A 15 -20.06 3.54 14.03
N GLU A 16 -20.05 3.84 12.73
CA GLU A 16 -19.07 3.30 11.82
C GLU A 16 -17.70 3.50 12.48
N SER A 17 -17.03 2.39 12.80
CA SER A 17 -15.74 2.42 13.48
C SER A 17 -14.82 3.35 12.70
N GLU A 18 -14.56 4.54 13.23
CA GLU A 18 -13.74 5.52 12.55
C GLU A 18 -12.33 4.95 12.42
N ARG A 19 -11.92 4.66 11.18
CA ARG A 19 -10.59 4.11 10.89
C ARG A 19 -9.51 4.96 11.59
N ARG A 20 -8.70 4.31 12.42
CA ARG A 20 -7.59 4.93 13.18
C ARG A 20 -6.40 5.18 12.26
N SER A 21 -6.36 6.34 11.62
CA SER A 21 -5.23 6.79 10.80
C SER A 21 -4.98 8.28 11.01
N ARG A 22 -3.71 8.70 10.95
CA ARG A 22 -3.28 10.10 11.08
C ARG A 22 -2.63 10.61 9.79
N PRO A 23 -3.40 11.00 8.77
CA PRO A 23 -2.83 11.51 7.53
C PRO A 23 -2.19 12.90 7.68
N LEU A 24 -2.50 13.64 8.77
CA LEU A 24 -2.01 14.99 9.09
C LEU A 24 -2.22 16.05 7.98
N GLY A 25 -3.10 15.76 7.01
CA GLY A 25 -3.24 16.56 5.80
C GLY A 25 -2.07 16.44 4.80
N LEU A 26 -1.09 15.55 5.04
CA LEU A 26 0.15 15.47 4.27
C LEU A 26 0.10 14.49 3.09
N GLY A 27 -1.05 13.88 2.84
CA GLY A 27 -1.19 12.83 1.83
C GLY A 27 -0.79 13.27 0.41
N ALA A 28 -0.98 14.53 0.04
CA ALA A 28 -0.55 15.06 -1.25
C ALA A 28 0.98 15.13 -1.36
N ALA A 29 1.66 15.69 -0.36
CA ALA A 29 3.12 15.74 -0.30
C ALA A 29 3.74 14.35 -0.28
N VAL A 30 3.21 13.44 0.55
CA VAL A 30 3.66 12.04 0.60
C VAL A 30 3.52 11.36 -0.75
N ARG A 31 2.39 11.52 -1.44
CA ARG A 31 2.22 10.97 -2.80
C ARG A 31 3.19 11.57 -3.80
N ALA A 32 3.45 12.87 -3.75
CA ALA A 32 4.37 13.56 -4.65
C ALA A 32 5.80 13.00 -4.51
N PHE A 33 6.35 12.92 -3.30
CA PHE A 33 7.69 12.36 -3.09
C PHE A 33 7.78 10.88 -3.50
N ASN A 34 6.74 10.08 -3.22
CA ASN A 34 6.72 8.70 -3.68
C ASN A 34 6.68 8.59 -5.22
N GLU A 35 5.91 9.46 -5.89
CA GLU A 35 5.88 9.54 -7.35
C GLU A 35 7.22 9.93 -7.94
N LEU A 36 7.94 10.87 -7.31
CA LEU A 36 9.26 11.30 -7.76
C LEU A 36 10.34 10.21 -7.61
N ALA A 37 10.21 9.33 -6.61
CA ALA A 37 11.17 8.26 -6.34
C ALA A 37 11.06 7.09 -7.33
N VAL A 38 9.84 6.57 -7.56
CA VAL A 38 9.60 5.57 -8.62
C VAL A 38 8.25 5.84 -9.28
N PRO A 39 8.23 6.61 -10.38
CA PRO A 39 6.99 6.99 -11.06
C PRO A 39 6.17 5.77 -11.48
N GLY A 40 4.84 5.85 -11.33
CA GLY A 40 3.88 4.87 -11.82
C GLY A 40 3.84 3.52 -11.10
N LEU A 41 4.79 3.19 -10.21
CA LEU A 41 4.86 1.87 -9.56
C LEU A 41 3.66 1.59 -8.63
N GLY A 42 3.09 2.63 -8.01
CA GLY A 42 2.04 2.46 -7.01
C GLY A 42 2.49 1.58 -5.84
N ASN A 43 1.64 0.62 -5.45
CA ASN A 43 1.94 -0.34 -4.39
C ASN A 43 2.29 -1.74 -4.93
N ALA A 44 2.62 -1.87 -6.22
CA ALA A 44 3.02 -3.16 -6.77
C ALA A 44 4.44 -3.51 -6.35
N TRP A 45 4.61 -4.69 -5.76
CA TRP A 45 5.91 -5.16 -5.24
C TRP A 45 6.33 -6.53 -5.77
N PHE A 46 5.50 -7.19 -6.59
CA PHE A 46 5.86 -8.39 -7.34
C PHE A 46 5.00 -8.51 -8.61
N GLY A 47 5.48 -9.26 -9.60
CA GLY A 47 4.90 -9.27 -10.95
C GLY A 47 3.60 -10.07 -11.06
N ARG A 48 3.46 -11.19 -10.33
CA ARG A 48 2.20 -11.98 -10.32
C ARG A 48 0.99 -11.17 -9.85
N GLN A 49 1.19 -10.21 -8.93
CA GLN A 49 0.15 -9.27 -8.52
C GLN A 49 -0.40 -8.47 -9.71
N LEU A 50 0.46 -8.00 -10.63
CA LEU A 50 0.03 -7.29 -11.84
C LEU A 50 -0.67 -8.23 -12.83
N LEU A 51 -0.12 -9.44 -13.02
CA LEU A 51 -0.67 -10.44 -13.93
C LEU A 51 -2.08 -10.89 -13.56
N LEU A 52 -2.34 -11.16 -12.28
CA LEU A 52 -3.65 -11.60 -11.80
C LEU A 52 -4.71 -10.49 -11.94
N ALA A 53 -4.33 -9.25 -11.63
CA ALA A 53 -5.22 -8.09 -11.82
C ALA A 53 -5.55 -7.88 -13.31
N LEU A 54 -4.54 -7.95 -14.19
CA LEU A 54 -4.71 -7.81 -15.63
C LEU A 54 -5.56 -8.94 -16.23
N LEU A 55 -5.37 -10.18 -15.76
CA LEU A 55 -6.17 -11.32 -16.15
C LEU A 55 -7.65 -11.13 -15.77
N GLY A 56 -7.93 -10.58 -14.59
CA GLY A 56 -9.29 -10.22 -14.19
C GLY A 56 -9.96 -9.21 -15.12
N ILE A 57 -9.23 -8.16 -15.52
CA ILE A 57 -9.71 -7.18 -16.50
C ILE A 57 -10.03 -7.88 -17.83
N HIS A 58 -9.10 -8.67 -18.36
CA HIS A 58 -9.28 -9.40 -19.61
C HIS A 58 -10.51 -10.31 -19.61
N LEU A 59 -10.69 -11.10 -18.53
CA LEU A 59 -11.82 -12.01 -18.43
C LEU A 59 -13.14 -11.27 -18.35
N ALA A 60 -13.19 -10.13 -17.64
CA ALA A 60 -14.37 -9.31 -17.57
C ALA A 60 -14.74 -8.70 -18.94
N GLU A 61 -13.76 -8.20 -19.71
CA GLU A 61 -13.99 -7.73 -21.08
C GLU A 61 -14.56 -8.84 -21.97
N ARG A 62 -13.96 -10.04 -21.92
CA ARG A 62 -14.38 -11.18 -22.72
C ARG A 62 -15.78 -11.66 -22.34
N ALA A 63 -16.12 -11.67 -21.05
CA ALA A 63 -17.46 -12.01 -20.57
C ALA A 63 -18.51 -10.97 -21.01
N ARG A 64 -18.18 -9.67 -20.93
CA ARG A 64 -19.05 -8.58 -21.43
C ARG A 64 -19.29 -8.66 -22.93
N ALA A 65 -18.25 -8.96 -23.71
CA ALA A 65 -18.39 -9.22 -25.15
C ALA A 65 -19.27 -10.45 -25.47
N GLY A 66 -19.40 -11.38 -24.51
CA GLY A 66 -20.32 -12.52 -24.57
C GLY A 66 -21.72 -12.26 -23.99
N GLY A 67 -22.05 -11.00 -23.65
CA GLY A 67 -23.36 -10.60 -23.15
C GLY A 67 -23.56 -10.69 -21.63
N GLN A 68 -22.51 -10.93 -20.84
CA GLN A 68 -22.62 -10.94 -19.38
C GLN A 68 -22.35 -9.57 -18.76
N ASP A 69 -23.06 -9.23 -17.69
CA ASP A 69 -22.75 -8.06 -16.87
C ASP A 69 -21.75 -8.44 -15.78
N LEU A 70 -20.47 -8.11 -16.00
CA LEU A 70 -19.40 -8.41 -15.07
C LEU A 70 -18.42 -7.24 -14.98
N SER A 71 -18.15 -6.78 -13.75
CA SER A 71 -17.16 -5.73 -13.49
C SER A 71 -15.72 -6.27 -13.42
N ASN A 72 -14.74 -5.44 -13.78
CA ASN A 72 -13.33 -5.79 -13.67
C ASN A 72 -12.94 -6.10 -12.22
N ILE A 73 -13.46 -5.35 -11.24
CA ILE A 73 -13.18 -5.59 -9.82
C ILE A 73 -13.66 -6.97 -9.39
N ALA A 74 -14.88 -7.37 -9.76
CA ALA A 74 -15.43 -8.68 -9.37
C ALA A 74 -14.60 -9.82 -9.98
N ALA A 75 -14.27 -9.72 -11.27
CA ALA A 75 -13.44 -10.70 -11.95
C ALA A 75 -12.02 -10.81 -11.35
N ALA A 76 -11.35 -9.67 -11.14
CA ALA A 76 -10.00 -9.65 -10.56
C ALA A 76 -9.98 -10.21 -9.13
N ASN A 77 -10.93 -9.82 -8.29
CA ASN A 77 -11.05 -10.36 -6.92
C ASN A 77 -11.22 -11.89 -6.93
N ALA A 78 -12.09 -12.42 -7.80
CA ALA A 78 -12.36 -13.84 -7.86
C ALA A 78 -11.15 -14.65 -8.40
N VAL A 79 -10.49 -14.14 -9.45
CA VAL A 79 -9.26 -14.73 -9.99
C VAL A 79 -8.16 -14.76 -8.92
N GLU A 80 -8.00 -13.65 -8.20
CA GLU A 80 -7.02 -13.53 -7.13
C GLU A 80 -7.30 -14.53 -5.99
N ALA A 81 -8.54 -14.59 -5.52
CA ALA A 81 -8.97 -15.52 -4.48
C ALA A 81 -8.76 -16.98 -4.91
N LEU A 82 -9.07 -17.30 -6.17
CA LEU A 82 -8.83 -18.63 -6.74
C LEU A 82 -7.34 -18.97 -6.78
N ALA A 83 -6.50 -18.06 -7.27
CA ALA A 83 -5.06 -18.24 -7.35
C ALA A 83 -4.47 -18.54 -5.97
N VAL A 84 -4.78 -17.71 -4.97
CA VAL A 84 -4.27 -17.88 -3.60
C VAL A 84 -4.81 -19.16 -2.95
N TRP A 85 -6.10 -19.48 -3.14
CA TRP A 85 -6.68 -20.71 -2.59
C TRP A 85 -6.03 -21.98 -3.20
N LEU A 86 -5.78 -22.00 -4.51
CA LEU A 86 -5.09 -23.11 -5.17
C LEU A 86 -3.65 -23.27 -4.67
N SER A 87 -2.91 -22.17 -4.52
CA SER A 87 -1.53 -22.18 -4.02
C SER A 87 -1.44 -22.61 -2.55
N LEU A 88 -2.27 -22.04 -1.66
CA LEU A 88 -2.30 -22.43 -0.25
C LEU A 88 -2.61 -23.92 -0.10
N ARG A 89 -3.61 -24.43 -0.84
CA ARG A 89 -3.97 -25.85 -0.79
C ARG A 89 -2.84 -26.75 -1.28
N HIS A 90 -2.12 -26.34 -2.32
CA HIS A 90 -1.01 -27.12 -2.85
C HIS A 90 0.20 -27.14 -1.93
N LEU A 91 0.55 -25.98 -1.36
CA LEU A 91 1.77 -25.77 -0.59
C LEU A 91 1.60 -26.13 0.90
N GLY A 92 0.45 -26.69 1.30
CA GLY A 92 0.21 -27.09 2.69
C GLY A 92 -0.04 -25.91 3.63
N TRP A 93 -0.63 -24.83 3.12
CA TRP A 93 -0.96 -23.61 3.86
C TRP A 93 0.29 -23.00 4.51
N PRO A 94 1.27 -22.48 3.75
CA PRO A 94 2.42 -21.75 4.30
C PRO A 94 2.02 -20.35 4.78
N ARG A 95 2.90 -19.69 5.55
CA ARG A 95 2.81 -18.24 5.77
C ARG A 95 3.70 -17.61 4.70
N ASP A 96 3.11 -16.83 3.81
CA ASP A 96 3.81 -16.16 2.70
C ASP A 96 3.12 -14.82 2.40
N ALA A 97 3.90 -13.75 2.24
CA ALA A 97 3.41 -12.40 1.95
C ALA A 97 2.66 -12.30 0.60
N ARG A 98 2.98 -13.18 -0.36
CA ARG A 98 2.29 -13.27 -1.66
C ARG A 98 0.99 -14.09 -1.60
N LEU A 99 0.71 -14.74 -0.46
CA LEU A 99 -0.49 -15.56 -0.24
C LEU A 99 -1.32 -15.04 0.95
N PRO A 100 -1.90 -13.82 0.84
CA PRO A 100 -2.68 -13.25 1.93
C PRO A 100 -4.03 -13.98 2.09
N GLY A 101 -4.71 -13.83 3.23
CA GLY A 101 -6.01 -14.43 3.48
C GLY A 101 -5.96 -15.91 3.85
N ARG A 102 -4.78 -16.40 4.30
CA ARG A 102 -4.57 -17.77 4.77
C ARG A 102 -5.60 -18.16 5.82
N GLN A 103 -5.80 -17.33 6.84
CA GLN A 103 -6.71 -17.64 7.94
C GLN A 103 -8.14 -17.80 7.44
N LYS A 104 -8.60 -16.86 6.64
CA LYS A 104 -9.96 -16.84 6.08
C LYS A 104 -10.20 -18.00 5.12
N LEU A 105 -9.28 -18.23 4.18
CA LEU A 105 -9.37 -19.31 3.21
C LEU A 105 -9.23 -20.70 3.84
N SER A 106 -8.59 -20.83 5.01
CA SER A 106 -8.46 -22.12 5.71
C SER A 106 -9.80 -22.72 6.13
N ARG A 107 -10.82 -21.88 6.34
CA ARG A 107 -12.22 -22.30 6.58
C ARG A 107 -12.83 -23.03 5.37
N HIS A 108 -12.18 -22.91 4.21
CA HIS A 108 -12.59 -23.47 2.93
C HIS A 108 -11.59 -24.53 2.39
N ARG A 109 -10.74 -25.08 3.27
CA ARG A 109 -9.68 -26.02 2.86
C ARG A 109 -10.19 -27.32 2.22
N ASP A 110 -11.37 -27.78 2.67
CA ASP A 110 -11.96 -29.05 2.27
C ASP A 110 -12.87 -28.92 1.04
N LEU A 111 -13.03 -27.70 0.49
CA LEU A 111 -13.80 -27.48 -0.73
C LEU A 111 -13.17 -28.26 -1.89
N ARG A 112 -13.97 -29.07 -2.58
CA ARG A 112 -13.53 -29.78 -3.79
C ARG A 112 -13.49 -28.85 -5.00
N ASP A 113 -14.43 -27.93 -5.07
CA ASP A 113 -14.55 -26.96 -6.16
C ASP A 113 -14.88 -25.57 -5.62
N LEU A 114 -14.47 -24.55 -6.36
CA LEU A 114 -14.69 -23.15 -6.03
C LEU A 114 -15.40 -22.49 -7.20
N SER A 115 -16.69 -22.16 -7.02
CA SER A 115 -17.45 -21.44 -8.03
C SER A 115 -17.02 -19.98 -8.13
N PHE A 116 -17.22 -19.36 -9.29
CA PHE A 116 -16.99 -17.92 -9.47
C PHE A 116 -17.83 -17.09 -8.50
N ALA A 117 -19.12 -17.45 -8.33
CA ALA A 117 -20.03 -16.76 -7.42
C ALA A 117 -19.50 -16.76 -5.98
N THR A 118 -18.95 -17.88 -5.52
CA THR A 118 -18.34 -17.99 -4.19
C THR A 118 -17.06 -17.16 -4.09
N ALA A 119 -16.14 -17.31 -5.05
CA ALA A 119 -14.86 -16.62 -5.06
C ALA A 119 -14.99 -15.09 -5.15
N GLY A 120 -16.02 -14.60 -5.85
CA GLY A 120 -16.29 -13.18 -6.02
C GLY A 120 -16.94 -12.50 -4.81
N THR A 121 -17.37 -13.26 -3.79
CA THR A 121 -17.98 -12.65 -2.59
C THR A 121 -16.95 -11.93 -1.72
N ARG A 122 -17.34 -10.79 -1.15
CA ARG A 122 -16.49 -10.00 -0.22
C ARG A 122 -16.09 -10.78 1.03
N SER A 123 -16.90 -11.76 1.44
CA SER A 123 -16.67 -12.59 2.61
C SER A 123 -15.82 -13.83 2.36
N PHE A 124 -15.46 -14.16 1.11
CA PHE A 124 -14.64 -15.35 0.82
C PHE A 124 -13.15 -15.11 1.01
N TYR A 125 -12.67 -13.92 0.64
CA TYR A 125 -11.25 -13.58 0.58
C TYR A 125 -10.94 -12.31 1.37
N VAL A 126 -9.79 -11.67 1.18
CA VAL A 126 -9.33 -10.53 1.99
C VAL A 126 -10.11 -9.24 1.68
N THR A 127 -10.13 -8.34 2.66
CA THR A 127 -10.75 -7.01 2.50
C THR A 127 -9.96 -6.13 1.54
N GLN A 128 -8.63 -6.29 1.47
CA GLN A 128 -7.75 -5.56 0.56
C GLN A 128 -7.01 -6.52 -0.38
N PRO A 129 -7.60 -6.85 -1.54
CA PRO A 129 -6.94 -7.69 -2.54
C PRO A 129 -5.69 -7.03 -3.12
N MET A 130 -4.73 -7.84 -3.56
CA MET A 130 -3.50 -7.47 -4.29
C MET A 130 -3.78 -6.46 -5.41
N ARG A 131 -4.92 -6.57 -6.12
CA ARG A 131 -5.31 -5.62 -7.17
C ARG A 131 -5.44 -4.16 -6.72
N VAL A 132 -5.60 -3.88 -5.42
CA VAL A 132 -5.66 -2.48 -4.93
C VAL A 132 -4.34 -1.76 -5.21
N GLY A 133 -3.22 -2.48 -5.14
CA GLY A 133 -1.89 -1.92 -5.41
C GLY A 133 -1.55 -1.75 -6.89
N THR A 134 -2.38 -2.28 -7.82
CA THR A 134 -2.05 -2.37 -9.24
C THR A 134 -2.63 -1.26 -10.11
N LEU A 135 -3.43 -0.37 -9.53
CA LEU A 135 -4.14 0.68 -10.28
C LEU A 135 -3.19 1.55 -11.10
N ALA A 136 -2.22 2.20 -10.44
CA ALA A 136 -1.21 3.02 -11.13
C ALA A 136 -0.30 2.21 -12.08
N PRO A 137 0.31 1.08 -11.67
CA PRO A 137 1.29 0.39 -12.51
C PRO A 137 0.69 -0.27 -13.75
N LEU A 138 -0.54 -0.77 -13.72
CA LEU A 138 -1.18 -1.33 -14.92
C LEU A 138 -1.25 -0.29 -16.05
N HIS A 139 -1.59 0.96 -15.70
CA HIS A 139 -1.61 2.06 -16.65
C HIS A 139 -0.19 2.53 -17.00
N ALA A 140 0.66 2.77 -16.00
CA ALA A 140 2.01 3.31 -16.20
C ALA A 140 2.92 2.37 -17.03
N PHE A 141 2.67 1.06 -16.97
CA PHE A 141 3.44 0.07 -17.73
C PHE A 141 2.82 -0.19 -19.12
N GLY A 142 1.72 0.49 -19.45
CA GLY A 142 0.98 0.33 -20.69
C GLY A 142 0.36 -1.06 -20.82
N LEU A 143 -0.01 -1.70 -19.71
CA LEU A 143 -0.67 -3.02 -19.70
C LEU A 143 -2.19 -2.89 -19.80
N ALA A 144 -2.73 -1.81 -19.24
CA ALA A 144 -4.13 -1.43 -19.35
C ALA A 144 -4.27 0.06 -19.70
N GLU A 145 -5.37 0.42 -20.33
CA GLU A 145 -5.73 1.79 -20.69
C GLU A 145 -7.17 2.10 -20.28
N GLY A 146 -7.53 3.37 -20.15
CA GLY A 146 -8.90 3.76 -19.83
C GLY A 146 -9.03 5.25 -19.61
N GLU A 147 -10.18 5.82 -19.96
CA GLU A 147 -10.46 7.26 -19.83
C GLU A 147 -10.45 7.72 -18.37
N SER A 148 -10.88 6.85 -17.46
CA SER A 148 -10.84 7.11 -16.03
C SER A 148 -9.69 6.35 -15.36
N ARG A 149 -9.08 6.92 -14.33
CA ARG A 149 -8.13 6.22 -13.45
C ARG A 149 -8.80 5.23 -12.49
N ARG A 150 -10.04 4.79 -12.78
CA ARG A 150 -10.76 3.80 -11.96
C ARG A 150 -10.58 2.41 -12.57
N PHE A 151 -10.35 1.40 -11.73
CA PHE A 151 -10.07 0.02 -12.17
C PHE A 151 -11.16 -0.58 -13.08
N ASN A 152 -12.43 -0.25 -12.84
CA ASN A 152 -13.55 -0.72 -13.69
C ASN A 152 -13.60 -0.07 -15.07
N GLY A 153 -12.90 1.05 -15.28
CA GLY A 153 -12.79 1.71 -16.57
C GLY A 153 -11.58 1.25 -17.39
N TYR A 154 -10.82 0.27 -16.90
CA TYR A 154 -9.65 -0.24 -17.61
C TYR A 154 -10.01 -1.28 -18.66
N ASN A 155 -9.30 -1.20 -19.77
CA ASN A 155 -9.26 -2.17 -20.85
C ASN A 155 -7.84 -2.68 -21.07
N VAL A 156 -7.69 -3.91 -21.55
CA VAL A 156 -6.37 -4.53 -21.80
C VAL A 156 -5.77 -3.99 -23.10
N THR A 157 -4.54 -3.49 -23.03
CA THR A 157 -3.82 -3.03 -24.24
C THR A 157 -3.25 -4.22 -25.01
N SER A 158 -2.74 -3.99 -26.24
CA SER A 158 -2.01 -5.03 -26.99
C SER A 158 -0.78 -5.55 -26.23
N ARG A 159 -0.08 -4.71 -25.46
CA ARG A 159 1.04 -5.17 -24.60
C ARG A 159 0.51 -6.04 -23.47
N GLY A 160 -0.57 -5.62 -22.82
CA GLY A 160 -1.21 -6.41 -21.77
C GLY A 160 -1.68 -7.78 -22.27
N LEU A 161 -2.28 -7.84 -23.45
CA LEU A 161 -2.71 -9.10 -24.06
C LEU A 161 -1.53 -10.02 -24.35
N ARG A 162 -0.44 -9.52 -24.96
CA ARG A 162 0.78 -10.31 -25.18
C ARG A 162 1.37 -10.83 -23.87
N LEU A 163 1.36 -10.02 -22.81
CA LEU A 163 1.80 -10.46 -21.49
C LEU A 163 0.94 -11.62 -20.97
N LEU A 164 -0.38 -11.52 -21.08
CA LEU A 164 -1.32 -12.57 -20.67
C LEU A 164 -1.20 -13.84 -21.51
N GLU A 165 -0.92 -13.73 -22.82
CA GLU A 165 -0.69 -14.87 -23.70
C GLU A 165 0.53 -15.68 -23.30
N ASN A 166 1.59 -15.01 -22.85
CA ASN A 166 2.81 -15.66 -22.37
C ASN A 166 2.68 -16.16 -20.93
N ALA A 167 1.95 -15.46 -20.07
CA ALA A 167 1.80 -15.83 -18.66
C ALA A 167 0.74 -16.92 -18.42
N PHE A 168 -0.30 -16.95 -19.25
CA PHE A 168 -1.48 -17.82 -19.08
C PHE A 168 -1.87 -18.48 -20.42
N PRO A 169 -0.98 -19.27 -21.05
CA PRO A 169 -1.27 -19.89 -22.35
C PRO A 169 -2.46 -20.85 -22.28
N SER A 170 -2.64 -21.57 -21.17
CA SER A 170 -3.66 -22.62 -21.05
C SER A 170 -4.88 -22.17 -20.23
N SER A 171 -4.67 -21.34 -19.21
CA SER A 171 -5.69 -21.05 -18.20
C SER A 171 -6.77 -20.08 -18.65
N ARG A 172 -6.49 -19.17 -19.60
CA ARG A 172 -7.43 -18.09 -19.98
C ARG A 172 -8.79 -18.61 -20.46
N ALA A 173 -8.79 -19.59 -21.37
CA ALA A 173 -10.04 -20.16 -21.88
C ALA A 173 -10.79 -20.95 -20.80
N MET A 174 -10.08 -21.60 -19.89
CA MET A 174 -10.70 -22.32 -18.77
C MET A 174 -11.34 -21.36 -17.77
N LEU A 175 -10.62 -20.29 -17.43
CA LEU A 175 -11.09 -19.25 -16.51
C LEU A 175 -12.23 -18.43 -17.11
N LEU A 176 -12.25 -18.18 -18.42
CA LEU A 176 -13.38 -17.52 -19.06
C LEU A 176 -14.67 -18.33 -18.89
N ARG A 177 -14.63 -19.65 -19.13
CA ARG A 177 -15.78 -20.52 -18.88
C ARG A 177 -16.20 -20.50 -17.42
N TRP A 178 -15.24 -20.52 -16.50
CA TRP A 178 -15.51 -20.48 -15.06
C TRP A 178 -16.16 -19.17 -14.61
N VAL A 179 -15.64 -18.04 -15.06
CA VAL A 179 -16.21 -16.71 -14.82
C VAL A 179 -17.64 -16.62 -15.35
N CYS A 180 -17.93 -17.26 -16.50
CA CYS A 180 -19.27 -17.34 -17.06
C CYS A 180 -20.22 -18.34 -16.36
N GLY A 181 -19.83 -18.89 -15.20
CA GLY A 181 -20.66 -19.79 -14.39
C GLY A 181 -20.39 -21.28 -14.64
N GLY A 182 -19.44 -21.62 -15.51
CA GLY A 182 -18.99 -23.00 -15.71
C GLY A 182 -18.17 -23.53 -14.53
N PRO A 183 -18.01 -24.87 -14.43
CA PRO A 183 -17.16 -25.47 -13.41
C PRO A 183 -15.67 -25.24 -13.71
N LEU A 184 -14.83 -25.29 -12.67
CA LEU A 184 -13.39 -25.40 -12.89
C LEU A 184 -13.06 -26.75 -13.54
N PRO A 185 -11.95 -26.83 -14.30
CA PRO A 185 -11.50 -28.10 -14.84
C PRO A 185 -11.18 -29.11 -13.71
N ARG A 186 -11.48 -30.39 -13.94
CA ARG A 186 -11.20 -31.47 -12.97
C ARG A 186 -9.70 -31.63 -12.70
N ARG A 187 -8.87 -31.50 -13.73
CA ARG A 187 -7.41 -31.42 -13.61
C ARG A 187 -7.02 -29.95 -13.59
N ARG A 188 -6.34 -29.52 -12.53
CA ARG A 188 -6.00 -28.11 -12.26
C ARG A 188 -4.49 -27.87 -12.23
N THR A 189 -3.69 -28.79 -12.78
CA THR A 189 -2.23 -28.73 -12.69
C THR A 189 -1.69 -27.50 -13.41
N GLU A 190 -2.14 -27.29 -14.64
CA GLU A 190 -1.76 -26.13 -15.48
C GLU A 190 -2.30 -24.84 -14.88
N LEU A 191 -3.58 -24.84 -14.47
CA LEU A 191 -4.23 -23.69 -13.83
C LEU A 191 -3.47 -23.23 -12.59
N ARG A 192 -3.10 -24.18 -11.73
CA ARG A 192 -2.32 -23.90 -10.53
C ARG A 192 -0.93 -23.38 -10.87
N ALA A 193 -0.23 -24.02 -11.80
CA ALA A 193 1.13 -23.62 -12.19
C ALA A 193 1.18 -22.20 -12.79
N GLU A 194 0.16 -21.82 -13.59
CA GLU A 194 0.10 -20.49 -14.21
C GLU A 194 -0.41 -19.42 -13.25
N LEU A 195 -1.32 -19.73 -12.32
CA LEU A 195 -1.89 -18.74 -11.38
C LEU A 195 -1.08 -18.50 -10.11
N ASP A 196 -0.16 -19.41 -9.75
CA ASP A 196 0.51 -19.38 -8.44
C ASP A 196 1.25 -18.05 -8.19
N PRO A 197 0.84 -17.25 -7.18
CA PRO A 197 1.46 -15.96 -6.89
C PRO A 197 2.92 -16.06 -6.44
N THR A 198 3.34 -17.20 -5.87
CA THR A 198 4.72 -17.40 -5.39
C THR A 198 5.65 -17.90 -6.48
N SER A 199 5.09 -18.44 -7.57
CA SER A 199 5.86 -19.00 -8.66
C SER A 199 6.59 -17.92 -9.46
N PRO A 200 7.86 -18.18 -9.84
CA PRO A 200 8.66 -17.24 -10.61
C PRO A 200 8.01 -16.89 -11.96
N LEU A 201 8.35 -15.72 -12.48
CA LEU A 201 8.02 -15.36 -13.85
C LEU A 201 8.98 -16.03 -14.84
N THR A 202 8.45 -16.42 -16.00
CA THR A 202 9.27 -16.90 -17.13
C THR A 202 10.01 -15.73 -17.78
N GLY A 203 11.11 -16.01 -18.48
CA GLY A 203 11.92 -14.97 -19.13
C GLY A 203 11.11 -14.04 -20.04
N ALA A 204 10.28 -14.60 -20.93
CA ALA A 204 9.42 -13.82 -21.82
C ALA A 204 8.43 -12.91 -21.08
N VAL A 205 7.85 -13.38 -19.96
CA VAL A 205 6.93 -12.58 -19.14
C VAL A 205 7.69 -11.46 -18.41
N SER A 206 8.86 -11.77 -17.86
CA SER A 206 9.75 -10.77 -17.24
C SER A 206 10.20 -9.70 -18.21
N GLU A 207 10.57 -10.06 -19.44
CA GLU A 207 10.98 -9.11 -20.48
C GLU A 207 9.84 -8.15 -20.85
N ILE A 208 8.65 -8.65 -21.15
CA ILE A 208 7.50 -7.81 -21.49
C ILE A 208 7.13 -6.88 -20.31
N LEU A 209 7.19 -7.39 -19.08
CA LEU A 209 6.91 -6.60 -17.88
C LEU A 209 7.96 -5.52 -17.64
N ARG A 210 9.25 -5.84 -17.83
CA ARG A 210 10.37 -4.89 -17.75
C ARG A 210 10.26 -3.79 -18.80
N ASP A 211 9.95 -4.15 -20.04
CA ASP A 211 9.73 -3.19 -21.12
C ASP A 211 8.55 -2.26 -20.80
N GLY A 212 7.48 -2.80 -20.21
CA GLY A 212 6.38 -2.01 -19.68
C GLY A 212 6.85 -1.03 -18.60
N PHE A 213 7.56 -1.54 -17.58
CA PHE A 213 8.14 -0.75 -16.50
C PHE A 213 9.06 0.36 -17.01
N LEU A 214 9.79 0.15 -18.12
CA LEU A 214 10.70 1.14 -18.72
C LEU A 214 10.07 1.95 -19.85
N SER A 215 8.73 1.95 -20.00
CA SER A 215 7.99 2.70 -21.03
C SER A 215 7.24 3.92 -20.48
N GLY A 216 6.68 4.78 -21.33
CA GLY A 216 5.95 6.00 -20.91
C GLY A 216 6.76 7.29 -21.13
N PRO A 217 6.45 8.40 -20.43
CA PRO A 217 7.16 9.68 -20.59
C PRO A 217 8.67 9.59 -20.32
N ALA A 218 9.47 10.40 -21.02
CA ALA A 218 10.94 10.30 -20.97
C ALA A 218 11.54 10.51 -19.55
N SER A 219 10.98 11.46 -18.79
CA SER A 219 11.34 11.70 -17.38
C SER A 219 11.12 10.46 -16.53
N ASP A 220 9.92 9.86 -16.63
CA ASP A 220 9.49 8.75 -15.79
C ASP A 220 10.23 7.47 -16.12
N ARG A 221 10.54 7.25 -17.40
CA ARG A 221 11.38 6.13 -17.86
C ARG A 221 12.78 6.24 -17.31
N THR A 222 13.37 7.43 -17.32
CA THR A 222 14.73 7.67 -16.81
C THR A 222 14.81 7.38 -15.32
N ARG A 223 13.90 7.96 -14.52
CA ARG A 223 13.83 7.70 -13.07
C ARG A 223 13.64 6.23 -12.74
N ARG A 224 12.73 5.54 -13.43
CA ARG A 224 12.51 4.08 -13.25
C ARG A 224 13.74 3.27 -13.63
N ARG A 225 14.44 3.62 -14.72
CA ARG A 225 15.66 2.94 -15.16
C ARG A 225 16.78 3.08 -14.12
N GLU A 226 17.03 4.30 -13.68
CA GLU A 226 18.03 4.62 -12.65
C GLU A 226 17.72 3.91 -11.33
N ALA A 227 16.48 4.02 -10.84
CA ALA A 227 16.06 3.34 -9.61
C ALA A 227 16.21 1.81 -9.72
N LEU A 228 15.87 1.21 -10.87
CA LEU A 228 16.05 -0.23 -11.09
C LEU A 228 17.52 -0.63 -11.15
N ALA A 229 18.38 0.19 -11.78
CA ALA A 229 19.81 -0.04 -11.82
C ALA A 229 20.42 0.02 -10.42
N TRP A 230 20.07 1.05 -9.64
CA TRP A 230 20.51 1.22 -8.26
C TRP A 230 20.09 0.05 -7.37
N ILE A 231 18.81 -0.37 -7.45
CA ILE A 231 18.33 -1.57 -6.75
C ILE A 231 19.11 -2.82 -7.19
N GLY A 232 19.41 -2.95 -8.49
CA GLY A 232 20.22 -4.05 -9.01
C GLY A 232 21.66 -4.06 -8.47
N ALA A 233 22.25 -2.90 -8.19
CA ALA A 233 23.55 -2.77 -7.56
C ALA A 233 23.49 -3.10 -6.06
N LEU A 234 22.55 -2.51 -5.33
CA LEU A 234 22.27 -2.78 -3.92
C LEU A 234 22.04 -4.27 -3.65
N ARG A 235 21.31 -4.97 -4.52
CA ARG A 235 21.06 -6.41 -4.36
C ARG A 235 22.30 -7.27 -4.58
N ARG A 236 23.30 -6.78 -5.33
CA ARG A 236 24.60 -7.44 -5.51
C ARG A 236 25.53 -7.16 -4.34
N ASP A 237 25.49 -5.95 -3.80
CA ASP A 237 26.22 -5.54 -2.61
C ASP A 237 25.29 -4.79 -1.64
N ARG A 238 24.73 -5.56 -0.69
CA ARG A 238 23.70 -5.12 0.26
C ARG A 238 24.13 -4.03 1.23
N ARG A 239 25.42 -3.71 1.27
CA ARG A 239 25.98 -2.69 2.18
C ARG A 239 26.65 -1.53 1.44
N SER A 240 26.61 -1.54 0.11
CA SER A 240 27.22 -0.50 -0.72
C SER A 240 26.59 0.88 -0.54
N HIS A 241 25.33 0.96 -0.10
CA HIS A 241 24.61 2.23 -0.05
C HIS A 241 23.51 2.27 1.03
N THR A 242 23.89 2.56 2.27
CA THR A 242 23.01 2.48 3.45
C THR A 242 22.65 3.84 4.04
N ASP A 243 23.13 4.93 3.45
CA ASP A 243 22.86 6.31 3.86
C ASP A 243 22.57 7.24 2.67
N TRP A 244 22.29 8.51 2.95
CA TRP A 244 21.93 9.54 1.97
C TRP A 244 23.06 10.55 1.67
N ALA A 245 24.26 10.33 2.21
CA ALA A 245 25.36 11.29 2.13
C ALA A 245 25.96 11.34 0.73
N THR A 246 26.11 10.18 0.09
CA THR A 246 26.69 10.03 -1.25
C THR A 246 25.59 9.65 -2.22
N ARG A 247 25.61 10.13 -3.46
CA ARG A 247 24.71 9.64 -4.52
C ARG A 247 25.29 8.35 -5.11
N PRO A 248 24.48 7.31 -5.36
CA PRO A 248 24.95 6.11 -6.04
C PRO A 248 25.22 6.39 -7.53
N ASP A 249 26.18 5.67 -8.13
CA ASP A 249 26.57 5.87 -9.54
C ASP A 249 25.43 5.57 -10.52
N GLU A 250 24.48 4.72 -10.14
CA GLU A 250 23.34 4.35 -10.98
C GLU A 250 22.24 5.42 -11.08
N ILE A 251 22.26 6.44 -10.21
CA ILE A 251 21.34 7.57 -10.27
C ILE A 251 22.07 8.75 -10.93
N GLU A 252 22.00 8.84 -12.26
CA GLU A 252 22.72 9.83 -13.05
C GLU A 252 22.14 11.24 -12.90
N ASP A 253 20.81 11.38 -12.78
CA ASP A 253 20.15 12.67 -12.61
C ASP A 253 20.25 13.20 -11.16
N ASP A 254 20.95 14.33 -10.99
CA ASP A 254 21.04 15.04 -9.70
C ASP A 254 19.67 15.44 -9.14
N ALA A 255 18.72 15.82 -10.01
CA ALA A 255 17.39 16.21 -9.57
C ALA A 255 16.64 15.00 -8.97
N HIS A 256 16.77 13.83 -9.61
CA HIS A 256 16.17 12.60 -9.10
C HIS A 256 16.75 12.20 -7.74
N TRP A 257 18.07 12.27 -7.57
CA TRP A 257 18.70 12.02 -6.27
C TRP A 257 18.22 13.00 -5.18
N ARG A 258 18.20 14.30 -5.50
CA ARG A 258 17.70 15.34 -4.58
C ARG A 258 16.24 15.10 -4.17
N ASP A 259 15.38 14.69 -5.10
CA ASP A 259 14.00 14.36 -4.81
C ASP A 259 13.87 13.18 -3.85
N MET A 260 14.63 12.10 -4.08
CA MET A 260 14.61 10.92 -3.20
C MET A 260 15.12 11.25 -1.80
N ARG A 261 16.22 12.00 -1.71
CA ARG A 261 16.82 12.42 -0.43
C ARG A 261 15.89 13.36 0.35
N ALA A 262 15.36 14.40 -0.29
CA ALA A 262 14.39 15.30 0.35
C ALA A 262 13.13 14.56 0.79
N GLY A 263 12.64 13.63 -0.04
CA GLY A 263 11.52 12.75 0.31
C GLY A 263 11.79 11.91 1.55
N ALA A 264 12.98 11.30 1.65
CA ALA A 264 13.36 10.52 2.82
C ALA A 264 13.43 11.35 4.11
N ARG A 265 14.01 12.56 4.02
CA ARG A 265 13.99 13.53 5.14
C ARG A 265 12.57 13.90 5.54
N PHE A 266 11.69 14.16 4.56
CA PHE A 266 10.29 14.46 4.86
C PHE A 266 9.56 13.27 5.50
N PHE A 267 9.76 12.05 5.01
CA PHE A 267 9.15 10.85 5.59
C PHE A 267 9.58 10.61 7.03
N GLU A 268 10.82 10.96 7.40
CA GLU A 268 11.29 10.95 8.79
C GLU A 268 10.49 11.91 9.68
N VAL A 269 10.27 13.16 9.23
CA VAL A 269 9.43 14.14 9.96
C VAL A 269 8.00 13.63 10.14
N VAL A 270 7.43 13.05 9.07
CA VAL A 270 6.08 12.50 9.05
C VAL A 270 5.93 11.31 10.02
N ALA A 271 6.94 10.44 10.08
CA ALA A 271 6.99 9.31 11.02
C ALA A 271 7.05 9.80 12.48
N LEU A 272 7.95 10.74 12.79
CA LEU A 272 8.11 11.31 14.13
C LEU A 272 6.90 12.14 14.59
N GLY A 273 6.22 12.80 13.66
CA GLY A 273 5.01 13.58 13.92
C GLY A 273 3.78 12.71 14.24
N GLY A 274 3.65 11.56 13.58
CA GLY A 274 2.68 10.53 13.96
C GLY A 274 1.78 9.97 12.87
N ALA A 275 2.22 10.00 11.61
CA ALA A 275 1.44 9.45 10.51
C ALA A 275 1.75 7.98 10.16
N VAL A 276 2.91 7.44 10.53
CA VAL A 276 3.40 6.16 9.97
C VAL A 276 4.02 5.19 10.98
N ASP A 277 4.59 5.65 12.11
CA ASP A 277 5.38 4.79 13.01
C ASP A 277 5.00 4.90 14.49
N ARG A 278 5.26 3.83 15.25
CA ARG A 278 5.05 3.76 16.71
C ARG A 278 6.06 4.64 17.43
N GLY A 279 5.60 5.35 18.45
CA GLY A 279 6.47 6.17 19.29
C GLY A 279 6.68 7.59 18.74
N SER A 280 5.79 8.03 17.85
CA SER A 280 5.67 9.41 17.42
C SER A 280 5.24 10.35 18.55
N VAL A 281 5.31 11.66 18.33
CA VAL A 281 4.80 12.68 19.28
C VAL A 281 3.31 12.47 19.56
N LEU A 282 2.49 12.27 18.52
CA LEU A 282 1.05 12.06 18.70
C LEU A 282 0.71 10.72 19.38
N ASP A 283 1.53 9.68 19.24
CA ASP A 283 1.33 8.43 19.99
C ASP A 283 1.54 8.60 21.48
N HIS A 284 2.60 9.33 21.87
CA HIS A 284 2.87 9.62 23.27
C HIS A 284 1.76 10.50 23.87
N LEU A 285 1.26 11.48 23.10
CA LEU A 285 0.11 12.29 23.52
C LEU A 285 -1.15 11.45 23.70
N GLU A 286 -1.47 10.52 22.80
CA GLU A 286 -2.64 9.64 22.94
C GLU A 286 -2.52 8.73 24.16
N ALA A 287 -1.36 8.10 24.35
CA ALA A 287 -1.11 7.23 25.49
C ALA A 287 -1.19 8.02 26.82
N GLY A 288 -0.52 9.17 26.87
CA GLY A 288 -0.51 10.04 28.04
C GLY A 288 -1.91 10.57 28.38
N LEU A 289 -2.69 10.99 27.38
CA LEU A 289 -4.07 11.41 27.56
C LEU A 289 -4.96 10.26 28.05
N GLY A 290 -4.73 9.04 27.55
CA GLY A 290 -5.45 7.83 27.95
C GLY A 290 -5.29 7.50 29.43
N ALA A 291 -4.10 7.77 29.99
CA ALA A 291 -3.78 7.59 31.40
C ALA A 291 -4.20 8.79 32.29
N PHE A 292 -4.59 9.93 31.70
CA PHE A 292 -4.89 11.15 32.45
C PHE A 292 -6.33 11.15 33.01
N PRO A 293 -6.54 11.65 34.24
CA PRO A 293 -7.89 11.77 34.80
C PRO A 293 -8.82 12.55 33.88
N ARG A 294 -10.02 11.99 33.63
CA ARG A 294 -11.06 12.56 32.75
C ARG A 294 -10.64 12.77 31.29
N GLN A 295 -9.46 12.30 30.88
CA GLN A 295 -8.93 12.42 29.51
C GLN A 295 -9.00 13.86 28.99
N ARG A 296 -8.61 14.81 29.83
CA ARG A 296 -8.54 16.24 29.48
C ARG A 296 -7.26 16.80 30.04
N VAL A 297 -6.49 17.46 29.19
CA VAL A 297 -5.20 18.05 29.57
C VAL A 297 -5.13 19.45 28.99
N PRO A 298 -4.95 20.50 29.79
CA PRO A 298 -4.62 21.84 29.27
C PRO A 298 -3.42 21.75 28.33
N VAL A 299 -3.50 22.39 27.16
CA VAL A 299 -2.48 22.23 26.10
C VAL A 299 -1.08 22.64 26.58
N ASP A 300 -0.99 23.57 27.53
CA ASP A 300 0.27 24.01 28.13
C ASP A 300 0.97 22.89 28.94
N LEU A 301 0.21 21.89 29.42
CA LEU A 301 0.74 20.71 30.09
C LEU A 301 1.00 19.54 29.12
N ALA A 302 0.55 19.62 27.87
CA ALA A 302 0.73 18.56 26.88
C ALA A 302 2.20 18.17 26.62
N PRO A 303 3.20 19.09 26.64
CA PRO A 303 4.61 18.71 26.52
C PRO A 303 5.06 17.71 27.60
N SER A 304 4.47 17.73 28.80
CA SER A 304 4.83 16.78 29.87
C SER A 304 4.42 15.33 29.59
N LEU A 305 3.51 15.12 28.62
CA LEU A 305 3.08 13.78 28.18
C LEU A 305 4.01 13.18 27.12
N VAL A 306 4.95 13.96 26.59
CA VAL A 306 5.82 13.56 25.49
C VAL A 306 7.27 13.57 25.97
N PRO A 307 8.04 12.50 25.73
CA PRO A 307 9.48 12.52 26.02
C PRO A 307 10.20 13.65 25.26
N ALA A 308 11.05 14.41 25.96
CA ALA A 308 11.70 15.60 25.40
C ALA A 308 12.58 15.27 24.17
N ASP A 309 13.21 14.09 24.17
CA ASP A 309 13.99 13.57 23.05
C ASP A 309 13.15 13.39 21.78
N ARG A 310 11.84 13.10 21.90
CA ARG A 310 10.95 12.93 20.74
C ARG A 310 10.61 14.23 20.06
N LEU A 311 10.33 15.28 20.84
CA LEU A 311 10.15 16.63 20.29
C LEU A 311 11.47 17.15 19.69
N GLN A 312 12.60 16.88 20.33
CA GLN A 312 13.91 17.25 19.80
C GLN A 312 14.23 16.51 18.49
N ALA A 313 13.94 15.21 18.39
CA ALA A 313 14.12 14.42 17.18
C ALA A 313 13.25 14.95 16.03
N LEU A 314 11.97 15.24 16.30
CA LEU A 314 11.07 15.83 15.30
C LEU A 314 11.62 17.17 14.77
N ARG A 315 12.06 18.06 15.68
CA ARG A 315 12.66 19.35 15.32
C ARG A 315 13.93 19.17 14.50
N TYR A 316 14.78 18.21 14.87
CA TYR A 316 16.02 17.92 14.17
C TYR A 316 15.73 17.43 12.74
N ALA A 317 14.84 16.46 12.58
CA ALA A 317 14.43 15.96 11.27
C ALA A 317 13.81 17.07 10.39
N ALA A 318 12.97 17.93 10.98
CA ALA A 318 12.35 19.05 10.26
C ALA A 318 13.40 20.08 9.80
N LYS A 319 14.38 20.41 10.65
CA LYS A 319 15.52 21.26 10.26
C LYS A 319 16.36 20.62 9.16
N ALA A 320 16.59 19.31 9.23
CA ALA A 320 17.34 18.58 8.22
C ALA A 320 16.63 18.62 6.86
N PHE A 321 15.30 18.47 6.81
CA PHE A 321 14.53 18.68 5.59
C PHE A 321 14.64 20.11 5.06
N LEU A 322 14.45 21.12 5.92
CA LEU A 322 14.53 22.53 5.51
C LEU A 322 15.93 22.92 4.98
N ALA A 323 16.99 22.27 5.48
CA ALA A 323 18.36 22.48 5.02
C ALA A 323 18.63 21.93 3.61
N GLU A 324 17.77 21.05 3.08
CA GLU A 324 17.89 20.57 1.69
C GLU A 324 17.54 21.68 0.67
N ASP A 325 16.84 22.74 1.09
CA ASP A 325 16.32 23.83 0.24
C ASP A 325 15.65 23.31 -1.04
N HIS A 326 14.90 22.21 -0.90
CA HIS A 326 14.29 21.49 -2.01
C HIS A 326 12.95 20.91 -1.59
N ASP A 327 11.86 21.47 -2.11
CA ASP A 327 10.51 21.03 -1.82
C ASP A 327 9.64 21.01 -3.10
N PRO A 328 9.58 19.85 -3.79
CA PRO A 328 8.73 19.66 -4.96
C PRO A 328 7.28 19.29 -4.59
N SER A 329 6.90 19.32 -3.30
CA SER A 329 5.52 19.03 -2.90
C SER A 329 4.56 20.17 -3.31
N PRO A 330 3.27 19.86 -3.56
CA PRO A 330 2.28 20.88 -3.91
C PRO A 330 2.24 22.00 -2.88
N ASP A 331 2.27 23.25 -3.36
CA ASP A 331 2.25 24.47 -2.54
C ASP A 331 3.32 24.52 -1.43
N ARG A 332 4.43 23.78 -1.60
CA ARG A 332 5.48 23.61 -0.58
C ARG A 332 4.93 23.11 0.77
N MET A 333 3.94 22.23 0.72
CA MET A 333 3.28 21.66 1.89
C MET A 333 4.27 21.01 2.87
N ALA A 334 5.33 20.37 2.38
CA ALA A 334 6.36 19.77 3.23
C ALA A 334 7.16 20.83 3.99
N THR A 335 7.55 21.92 3.33
CA THR A 335 8.20 23.09 3.95
C THR A 335 7.31 23.71 5.02
N ALA A 336 6.02 23.93 4.70
CA ALA A 336 5.06 24.50 5.64
C ALA A 336 4.94 23.63 6.91
N PHE A 337 4.81 22.31 6.75
CA PHE A 337 4.76 21.38 7.87
C PHE A 337 6.05 21.38 8.71
N CYS A 338 7.21 21.33 8.06
CA CYS A 338 8.48 21.35 8.78
C CYS A 338 8.68 22.66 9.56
N ASN A 339 8.21 23.80 9.05
CA ASN A 339 8.25 25.08 9.77
C ASN A 339 7.40 25.08 11.05
N GLU A 340 6.29 24.35 11.07
CA GLU A 340 5.47 24.19 12.28
C GLU A 340 6.13 23.24 13.29
N CYS A 341 6.86 22.24 12.82
CA CYS A 341 7.60 21.32 13.68
C CYS A 341 8.80 21.98 14.39
N ILE A 342 9.30 23.13 13.91
CA ILE A 342 10.46 23.84 14.49
C ILE A 342 10.10 25.05 15.35
N GLN A 343 8.81 25.31 15.61
CA GLN A 343 8.34 26.46 16.41
C GLN A 343 8.98 26.50 17.79
N ARG A 344 9.47 27.65 18.28
CA ARG A 344 10.28 27.71 19.53
C ARG A 344 9.62 27.07 20.76
N SER A 345 8.30 27.13 20.86
CA SER A 345 7.53 26.55 21.96
C SER A 345 7.06 25.12 21.62
N ASP A 346 7.29 24.19 22.53
CA ASP A 346 6.79 22.80 22.39
C ASP A 346 5.26 22.73 22.38
N VAL A 347 4.60 23.65 23.11
CA VAL A 347 3.15 23.80 23.10
C VAL A 347 2.64 24.14 21.69
N GLU A 348 3.33 25.02 20.96
CA GLU A 348 2.94 25.39 19.58
C GLU A 348 3.13 24.25 18.59
N VAL A 349 4.20 23.47 18.74
CA VAL A 349 4.43 22.26 17.92
C VAL A 349 3.30 21.26 18.16
N ILE A 350 2.99 20.97 19.42
CA ILE A 350 1.90 20.04 19.78
C ILE A 350 0.55 20.57 19.28
N ARG A 351 0.27 21.87 19.45
CA ARG A 351 -0.95 22.49 18.94
C ARG A 351 -1.10 22.28 17.43
N SER A 352 -0.03 22.49 16.68
CA SER A 352 -0.01 22.33 15.22
C SER A 352 -0.22 20.88 14.78
N LEU A 353 0.36 19.91 15.50
CA LEU A 353 0.19 18.48 15.23
C LEU A 353 -1.24 18.02 15.53
N VAL A 354 -1.80 18.42 16.68
CA VAL A 354 -3.15 18.04 17.10
C VAL A 354 -4.21 18.68 16.20
N ALA A 355 -4.00 19.93 15.77
CA ALA A 355 -4.87 20.60 14.79
C ALA A 355 -4.93 19.85 13.45
N ARG A 356 -3.83 19.19 13.05
CA ARG A 356 -3.75 18.34 11.85
C ARG A 356 -4.30 16.94 12.03
N ASP A 357 -4.24 16.39 13.24
CA ASP A 357 -4.86 15.09 13.55
C ASP A 357 -6.39 15.21 13.45
N GLY A 358 -7.00 15.99 14.36
CA GLY A 358 -8.43 16.26 14.42
C GLY A 358 -9.36 15.04 14.63
N ARG A 359 -8.85 13.82 14.44
CA ARG A 359 -9.62 12.57 14.38
C ARG A 359 -9.41 11.72 15.63
N ILE A 360 -8.16 11.53 16.05
CA ILE A 360 -7.81 10.79 17.27
C ILE A 360 -7.64 11.75 18.44
N LEU A 361 -6.89 12.83 18.23
CA LEU A 361 -6.71 13.91 19.21
C LEU A 361 -7.34 15.20 18.69
N ARG A 362 -7.97 15.96 19.59
CA ARG A 362 -8.58 17.25 19.28
C ARG A 362 -8.15 18.31 20.28
N LEU A 363 -8.09 19.54 19.81
CA LEU A 363 -7.94 20.71 20.64
C LEU A 363 -9.30 21.41 20.77
N VAL A 364 -9.79 21.56 22.00
CA VAL A 364 -11.08 22.21 22.30
C VAL A 364 -10.88 23.12 23.50
N ASP A 365 -11.19 24.40 23.35
CA ASP A 365 -11.08 25.41 24.42
C ASP A 365 -9.70 25.45 25.12
N GLY A 366 -8.62 25.23 24.35
CA GLY A 366 -7.25 25.18 24.90
C GLY A 366 -6.90 23.87 25.62
N GLU A 367 -7.77 22.86 25.57
CA GLU A 367 -7.52 21.54 26.14
C GLU A 367 -7.37 20.46 25.05
N LEU A 368 -6.43 19.55 25.27
CA LEU A 368 -6.33 18.29 24.55
C LEU A 368 -7.47 17.35 25.00
N ARG A 369 -8.22 16.83 24.03
CA ARG A 369 -9.36 15.92 24.26
C ARG A 369 -9.40 14.74 23.27
N PRO A 370 -10.04 13.63 23.64
CA PRO A 370 -10.35 12.52 22.74
C PRO A 370 -11.14 12.96 21.50
N GLY A 371 -10.70 12.48 20.34
CA GLY A 371 -11.45 12.46 19.09
C GLY A 371 -12.32 11.20 18.94
N GLY A 372 -13.04 11.09 17.82
CA GLY A 372 -13.94 9.96 17.54
C GLY A 372 -13.24 8.61 17.41
N ALA A 373 -11.96 8.64 17.01
CA ALA A 373 -11.15 7.43 16.84
C ALA A 373 -10.18 7.15 18.02
N PHE A 374 -10.30 7.89 19.13
CA PHE A 374 -9.43 7.77 20.31
C PHE A 374 -9.57 6.41 21.01
N ALA A 375 -8.47 5.85 21.51
CA ALA A 375 -8.53 4.67 22.40
C ALA A 375 -7.49 4.68 23.53
N GLY A 376 -6.84 5.82 23.78
CA GLY A 376 -5.90 5.97 24.89
C GLY A 376 -4.66 5.08 24.81
N ARG A 377 -4.36 4.57 23.61
CA ARG A 377 -3.16 3.78 23.32
C ARG A 377 -2.68 4.12 21.92
N PRO A 378 -1.36 4.06 21.64
CA PRO A 378 -0.83 4.30 20.31
C PRO A 378 -1.57 3.48 19.25
N ILE A 379 -1.56 3.96 18.01
CA ILE A 379 -1.99 3.12 16.89
C ILE A 379 -1.06 1.90 16.89
N ALA A 380 -1.59 0.74 17.32
CA ALA A 380 -0.87 -0.49 17.13
C ALA A 380 -0.67 -0.61 15.61
N ALA A 381 0.60 -0.58 15.15
CA ALA A 381 0.97 -1.19 13.86
C ALA A 381 0.09 -2.40 13.68
N PRO A 382 -0.74 -2.45 12.61
CA PRO A 382 -1.98 -3.18 12.58
C PRO A 382 -1.73 -4.52 13.25
N ALA A 383 -2.18 -4.66 14.51
CA ALA A 383 -2.40 -5.98 15.04
C ALA A 383 -3.43 -6.47 14.05
N LEU A 384 -3.00 -7.33 13.11
CA LEU A 384 -3.82 -7.84 12.04
C LEU A 384 -5.19 -8.06 12.68
N VAL A 385 -6.14 -7.18 12.40
CA VAL A 385 -7.52 -7.52 12.72
C VAL A 385 -7.65 -8.86 12.02
N GLU A 386 -8.10 -9.90 12.69
CA GLU A 386 -7.90 -11.29 12.24
C GLU A 386 -8.39 -11.52 10.78
N ASP A 387 -9.20 -10.59 10.25
CA ASP A 387 -9.74 -10.51 8.89
C ASP A 387 -9.07 -9.51 7.91
N GLU A 388 -7.98 -8.81 8.27
CA GLU A 388 -7.25 -7.82 7.44
C GLU A 388 -5.83 -8.29 7.03
N GLU A 389 -5.64 -9.57 6.69
CA GLU A 389 -4.41 -10.01 6.01
C GLU A 389 -4.31 -9.31 4.64
N ALA A 390 -3.62 -8.18 4.57
CA ALA A 390 -3.26 -7.50 3.34
C ALA A 390 -1.91 -8.04 2.81
N PRO A 391 -1.73 -8.11 1.48
CA PRO A 391 -0.45 -8.47 0.86
C PRO A 391 0.55 -7.33 1.00
N ASP A 392 1.21 -7.25 2.15
CA ASP A 392 2.31 -6.30 2.37
C ASP A 392 3.63 -6.90 1.89
N ALA A 393 4.48 -6.03 1.34
CA ALA A 393 5.83 -6.43 0.97
C ALA A 393 6.59 -6.95 2.21
N PRO A 394 7.44 -7.98 2.06
CA PRO A 394 8.27 -8.48 3.16
C PRO A 394 9.09 -7.36 3.79
N VAL A 395 9.39 -7.49 5.08
CA VAL A 395 10.28 -6.54 5.76
C VAL A 395 11.69 -6.70 5.19
N ILE A 396 12.30 -5.58 4.81
CA ILE A 396 13.70 -5.51 4.42
C ILE A 396 14.53 -5.34 5.70
N GLU A 397 15.61 -6.10 5.84
CA GLU A 397 16.48 -6.04 7.01
C GLU A 397 17.04 -4.62 7.22
N GLU A 398 17.19 -4.22 8.48
CA GLU A 398 17.77 -2.93 8.84
C GLU A 398 19.18 -2.81 8.24
N GLY A 399 19.45 -1.68 7.60
CA GLY A 399 20.74 -1.41 6.97
C GLY A 399 20.90 -1.98 5.55
N GLU A 400 19.90 -2.63 4.95
CA GLU A 400 19.94 -2.97 3.51
C GLU A 400 19.53 -1.80 2.60
N LEU A 401 18.79 -0.83 3.13
CA LEU A 401 18.37 0.38 2.41
C LEU A 401 18.58 1.62 3.28
N PRO A 402 18.76 2.80 2.65
CA PRO A 402 18.80 4.06 3.37
C PRO A 402 17.58 4.28 4.28
N PRO A 403 17.77 4.91 5.45
CA PRO A 403 16.68 5.15 6.39
C PRO A 403 15.60 6.03 5.77
N SER A 404 14.35 5.81 6.17
CA SER A 404 13.18 6.57 5.72
C SER A 404 12.97 6.62 4.20
N ILE A 405 13.60 5.71 3.43
CA ILE A 405 13.42 5.65 1.98
C ILE A 405 11.95 5.45 1.59
N SER A 406 11.57 6.03 0.44
CA SER A 406 10.25 5.84 -0.16
C SER A 406 9.85 4.37 -0.17
N PHE A 407 8.62 4.09 0.25
CA PHE A 407 8.08 2.73 0.17
C PHE A 407 8.04 2.21 -1.28
N ARG A 408 8.02 3.09 -2.30
CA ARG A 408 8.07 2.66 -3.70
C ARG A 408 9.44 2.08 -4.07
N VAL A 409 10.51 2.62 -3.51
CA VAL A 409 11.85 2.02 -3.70
C VAL A 409 11.91 0.66 -2.99
N ARG A 410 11.29 0.52 -1.81
CA ARG A 410 11.14 -0.79 -1.13
C ARG A 410 10.34 -1.77 -1.98
N ASN A 411 9.21 -1.35 -2.56
CA ASN A 411 8.43 -2.17 -3.47
C ASN A 411 9.23 -2.58 -4.72
N LEU A 412 10.00 -1.65 -5.28
CA LEU A 412 10.89 -1.94 -6.40
C LEU A 412 11.98 -2.96 -6.02
N TYR A 413 12.52 -2.89 -4.80
CA TYR A 413 13.48 -3.87 -4.29
C TYR A 413 12.93 -5.31 -4.34
N HIS A 414 11.65 -5.50 -4.04
CA HIS A 414 10.98 -6.81 -4.13
C HIS A 414 10.51 -7.17 -5.54
N LEU A 415 10.17 -6.18 -6.38
CA LEU A 415 9.73 -6.39 -7.76
C LEU A 415 10.92 -6.68 -8.70
N ALA A 416 12.11 -6.16 -8.40
CA ALA A 416 13.28 -6.24 -9.27
C ALA A 416 13.65 -7.66 -9.72
N PRO A 417 13.59 -8.72 -8.89
CA PRO A 417 13.79 -10.10 -9.35
C PRO A 417 12.83 -10.52 -10.47
N ASP A 418 11.56 -10.12 -10.39
CA ASP A 418 10.55 -10.45 -11.40
C ASP A 418 10.78 -9.66 -12.71
N LEU A 419 11.42 -8.48 -12.64
CA LEU A 419 11.82 -7.68 -13.81
C LEU A 419 13.16 -8.14 -14.43
N ALA A 420 14.02 -8.77 -13.64
CA ALA A 420 15.32 -9.27 -14.12
C ALA A 420 15.17 -10.52 -14.97
N GLY A 421 14.14 -11.34 -14.70
CA GLY A 421 14.00 -12.68 -15.24
C GLY A 421 14.93 -13.68 -14.53
N HIS A 422 14.54 -14.94 -14.49
CA HIS A 422 15.43 -16.02 -14.07
C HIS A 422 16.36 -16.30 -15.25
N ARG A 423 17.65 -15.99 -15.11
CA ARG A 423 18.68 -16.46 -16.04
C ARG A 423 19.06 -17.90 -15.74
#